data_AF-A0A523AM99-F1
#
_entry.id   AF-A0A523AM99-F1
#
_cell.length_a   1.000
_cell.length_b   1.000
_cell.length_c   1.000
_cell.angle_alpha   90.00
_cell.angle_beta   90.00
_cell.angle_gamma   90.00
#
_symmetry.space_group_name_H-M   'P 1'
#
loop_
_entity.id
_entity.type
_entity.pdbx_description
1 polymer ?
#
loop_
_entity_poly.entity_id
_entity_poly.type
_entity_poly.pdbx_seq_one_letter_code
_entity_poly.pdbx_strand_id
1 'polypeptide(L)'
;MVYVLGLNLNHNCTACLLKDGKILACASEERFSGIKNHLGFPFRAVQWVLKFAGITPQDLDLVVDSFTTPMRNFWTITQMKEYFVKKGGLGMEAWLQRYRAMGYKPAAAGLRAITFLSRHLFYSRKRHDRELSNVLGVPVEKVKSVDHHVAHAYATFFGFSRTPECLVMTYDGGGDGTCGGVFLAKKERLRRLVSIPNSCSLAALYADVTLHLGMKMIEHEYKVMGLAPYADQVGVERVYKEVFDGLFEVDSSLNIRSAFPSEYFYEYLKGKLFQKFLGERRSLYRFDWIAGAIQRLTEEVLVEWVEKAIHKTGMR
;
A
#
# COMPACT_ATOMS: atom_id res chain seq x y z
N MET A 1 15.32 30.08 -2.93
CA MET A 1 14.05 29.35 -2.72
C MET A 1 14.25 27.98 -3.30
N VAL A 2 13.84 26.94 -2.60
CA VAL A 2 13.95 25.55 -3.04
C VAL A 2 12.55 24.95 -3.17
N TYR A 3 12.22 24.42 -4.35
CA TYR A 3 10.96 23.74 -4.62
C TYR A 3 11.17 22.23 -4.85
N VAL A 4 10.44 21.41 -4.09
CA VAL A 4 10.48 19.94 -4.22
C VAL A 4 9.09 19.41 -4.48
N LEU A 5 8.93 18.67 -5.58
CA LEU A 5 7.68 17.99 -5.93
C LEU A 5 7.75 16.52 -5.50
N GLY A 6 7.01 16.15 -4.46
CA GLY A 6 6.77 14.76 -4.06
C GLY A 6 5.59 14.17 -4.82
N LEU A 7 5.74 12.92 -5.27
CA LEU A 7 4.74 12.19 -6.04
C LEU A 7 4.50 10.80 -5.44
N ASN A 8 3.22 10.44 -5.28
CA ASN A 8 2.79 9.05 -5.19
C ASN A 8 2.10 8.69 -6.52
N LEU A 9 2.60 7.66 -7.19
CA LEU A 9 2.10 7.19 -8.49
C LEU A 9 1.22 5.95 -8.39
N ASN A 10 0.96 5.48 -7.16
CA ASN A 10 0.18 4.29 -6.87
C ASN A 10 -1.30 4.63 -6.68
N HIS A 11 -2.05 3.74 -6.04
CA HIS A 11 -3.39 4.00 -5.60
C HIS A 11 -3.38 5.27 -4.74
N ASN A 12 -4.44 6.07 -4.84
CA ASN A 12 -4.48 7.41 -4.26
C ASN A 12 -3.35 8.31 -4.79
N CYS A 13 -3.12 8.31 -6.10
CA CYS A 13 -2.05 9.10 -6.68
C CYS A 13 -2.19 10.58 -6.31
N THR A 14 -1.08 11.18 -5.89
CA THR A 14 -1.05 12.45 -5.16
C THR A 14 0.20 13.22 -5.51
N ALA A 15 0.07 14.55 -5.60
CA ALA A 15 1.18 15.47 -5.74
C ALA A 15 1.27 16.38 -4.51
N CYS A 16 2.47 16.52 -3.96
CA CYS A 16 2.78 17.41 -2.84
C CYS A 16 3.94 18.31 -3.23
N LEU A 17 3.78 19.63 -3.08
CA LEU A 17 4.81 20.62 -3.36
C LEU A 17 5.31 21.20 -2.03
N LEU A 18 6.62 21.11 -1.83
CA LEU A 18 7.33 21.77 -0.74
C LEU A 18 8.01 23.04 -1.24
N LYS A 19 8.04 24.06 -0.40
CA LYS A 19 8.83 25.29 -0.55
C LYS A 19 9.70 25.48 0.68
N ASP A 20 11.01 25.52 0.48
CA ASP A 20 12.01 25.71 1.55
C ASP A 20 11.79 24.75 2.74
N GLY A 21 11.54 23.47 2.43
CA GLY A 21 11.33 22.40 3.41
C GLY A 21 9.94 22.33 4.03
N LYS A 22 9.03 23.25 3.70
CA LYS A 22 7.65 23.27 4.23
C LYS A 22 6.65 22.86 3.16
N ILE A 23 5.60 22.14 3.53
CA ILE A 23 4.49 21.82 2.62
C ILE A 23 3.79 23.12 2.22
N LEU A 24 3.79 23.42 0.91
CA LEU A 24 3.09 24.57 0.34
C LEU A 24 1.70 24.16 -0.18
N ALA A 25 1.61 23.01 -0.83
CA ALA A 25 0.37 22.51 -1.41
C ALA A 25 0.39 20.99 -1.53
N CYS A 26 -0.74 20.32 -1.34
CA CYS A 26 -0.89 18.88 -1.55
C CYS A 26 -2.28 18.57 -2.08
N ALA A 27 -2.38 17.75 -3.13
CA ALA A 27 -3.65 17.36 -3.71
C ALA A 27 -3.60 15.93 -4.28
N SER A 28 -4.64 15.16 -4.00
CA SER A 28 -4.84 13.83 -4.60
C SER A 28 -5.63 13.95 -5.90
N GLU A 29 -5.27 13.15 -6.90
CA GLU A 29 -5.90 13.19 -8.23
C GLU A 29 -7.40 12.88 -8.19
N GLU A 30 -7.85 12.03 -7.25
CA GLU A 30 -9.26 11.72 -6.98
C GLU A 30 -10.12 13.00 -6.85
N ARG A 31 -9.57 14.08 -6.27
CA ARG A 31 -10.30 15.34 -6.08
C ARG A 31 -10.65 16.05 -7.39
N PHE A 32 -9.89 15.76 -8.45
CA PHE A 32 -10.11 16.33 -9.77
C PHE A 32 -10.77 15.32 -10.73
N SER A 33 -10.49 14.03 -10.58
CA SER A 33 -11.05 12.99 -11.45
C SER A 33 -12.43 12.51 -11.01
N GLY A 34 -12.78 12.63 -9.73
CA GLY A 34 -13.96 12.00 -9.13
C GLY A 34 -13.86 10.46 -9.05
N ILE A 35 -12.68 9.89 -9.38
CA ILE A 35 -12.44 8.45 -9.36
C ILE A 35 -11.84 8.08 -8.01
N LYS A 36 -12.62 7.33 -7.21
CA LYS A 36 -12.18 6.84 -5.90
C LYS A 36 -10.89 6.02 -6.04
N ASN A 37 -9.91 6.30 -5.18
CA ASN A 37 -8.60 5.68 -5.13
C ASN A 37 -7.86 5.69 -6.47
N HIS A 38 -7.92 6.82 -7.20
CA HIS A 38 -7.33 6.95 -8.52
C HIS A 38 -5.89 6.41 -8.55
N LEU A 39 -5.63 5.47 -9.46
CA LEU A 39 -4.36 4.80 -9.64
C LEU A 39 -3.60 5.42 -10.82
N GLY A 40 -2.31 5.73 -10.65
CA GLY A 40 -1.42 6.13 -11.74
C GLY A 40 -0.77 7.49 -11.52
N PHE A 41 -0.53 8.25 -12.59
CA PHE A 41 0.14 9.54 -12.48
C PHE A 41 -0.85 10.69 -12.17
N PRO A 42 -0.59 11.55 -11.18
CA PRO A 42 -1.53 12.59 -10.72
C PRO A 42 -1.43 13.88 -11.56
N PHE A 43 -1.83 13.83 -12.84
CA PHE A 43 -1.66 14.94 -13.78
C PHE A 43 -2.31 16.24 -13.33
N ARG A 44 -3.59 16.19 -12.94
CA ARG A 44 -4.34 17.40 -12.56
C ARG A 44 -3.85 17.94 -11.22
N ALA A 45 -3.49 17.06 -10.29
CA ALA A 45 -2.91 17.50 -9.03
C ALA A 45 -1.55 18.19 -9.21
N VAL A 46 -0.66 17.66 -10.06
CA VAL A 46 0.62 18.32 -10.38
C VAL A 46 0.38 19.70 -10.98
N GLN A 47 -0.50 19.80 -11.98
CA GLN A 47 -0.85 21.08 -12.59
C GLN A 47 -1.41 22.07 -11.55
N TRP A 48 -2.25 21.59 -10.65
CA TRP A 48 -2.86 22.40 -9.62
C TRP A 48 -1.84 22.93 -8.60
N VAL A 49 -0.93 22.07 -8.08
CA VAL A 49 0.06 22.52 -7.07
C VAL A 49 1.06 23.52 -7.66
N LEU A 50 1.47 23.35 -8.92
CA LEU A 50 2.37 24.30 -9.60
C LEU A 50 1.67 25.63 -9.86
N LYS A 51 0.41 25.59 -10.35
CA LYS A 51 -0.41 26.79 -10.56
C LYS A 51 -0.66 27.53 -9.25
N PHE A 52 -0.96 26.81 -8.17
CA PHE A 52 -1.19 27.38 -6.84
C PHE A 52 0.04 28.14 -6.33
N ALA A 53 1.25 27.61 -6.59
CA ALA A 53 2.50 28.24 -6.22
C ALA A 53 2.96 29.33 -7.20
N GLY A 54 2.32 29.48 -8.36
CA GLY A 54 2.72 30.43 -9.40
C GLY A 54 4.04 30.07 -10.07
N ILE A 55 4.41 28.79 -10.11
CA ILE A 55 5.68 28.30 -10.69
C ILE A 55 5.44 27.37 -11.88
N THR A 56 6.50 27.16 -12.64
CA THR A 56 6.58 26.21 -13.76
C THR A 56 7.38 24.97 -13.35
N PRO A 57 7.33 23.87 -14.13
CA PRO A 57 8.20 22.72 -13.87
C PRO A 57 9.70 23.06 -13.86
N GLN A 58 10.12 24.10 -14.59
CA GLN A 58 11.53 24.51 -14.67
C GLN A 58 12.05 25.07 -13.33
N ASP A 59 11.15 25.62 -12.51
CA ASP A 59 11.45 26.16 -11.18
C ASP A 59 11.60 25.07 -10.10
N LEU A 60 11.28 23.81 -10.41
CA LEU A 60 11.47 22.70 -9.50
C LEU A 60 12.96 22.36 -9.37
N ASP A 61 13.46 22.25 -8.14
CA ASP A 61 14.83 21.81 -7.87
C ASP A 61 14.93 20.29 -7.79
N LEU A 62 13.84 19.64 -7.36
CA LEU A 62 13.79 18.19 -7.17
C LEU A 62 12.38 17.64 -7.42
N VAL A 63 12.31 16.46 -8.01
CA VAL A 63 11.10 15.64 -8.12
C VAL A 63 11.38 14.29 -7.47
N VAL A 64 10.53 13.89 -6.53
CA VAL A 64 10.72 12.66 -5.74
C VAL A 64 9.51 11.75 -5.88
N ASP A 65 9.74 10.55 -6.41
CA ASP A 65 8.76 9.46 -6.43
C ASP A 65 8.84 8.64 -5.14
N SER A 66 7.70 8.32 -4.54
CA SER A 66 7.61 7.59 -3.27
C SER A 66 7.80 6.07 -3.39
N PHE A 67 8.35 5.58 -4.51
CA PHE A 67 8.65 4.17 -4.73
C PHE A 67 10.04 4.01 -5.36
N THR A 68 10.86 3.13 -4.79
CA THR A 68 12.14 2.74 -5.42
C THR A 68 11.96 1.70 -6.49
N THR A 69 11.02 0.78 -6.29
CA THR A 69 10.58 -0.20 -7.27
C THR A 69 9.50 0.46 -8.12
N PRO A 70 9.79 0.81 -9.39
CA PRO A 70 8.80 1.44 -10.23
C PRO A 70 7.56 0.55 -10.29
N MET A 71 6.38 1.15 -10.16
CA MET A 71 5.15 0.40 -10.24
C MET A 71 5.12 -0.44 -11.52
N ARG A 72 5.14 -1.76 -11.35
CA ARG A 72 4.90 -2.76 -12.40
C ARG A 72 3.42 -2.83 -12.79
N ASN A 73 2.73 -1.70 -12.73
CA ASN A 73 1.47 -1.61 -13.42
C ASN A 73 1.79 -1.68 -14.91
N PHE A 74 1.02 -2.48 -15.62
CA PHE A 74 1.12 -2.87 -17.03
C PHE A 74 1.31 -1.72 -18.06
N TRP A 75 1.43 -0.49 -17.59
CA TRP A 75 1.42 0.75 -18.35
C TRP A 75 2.56 1.68 -17.90
N THR A 76 3.31 2.21 -18.87
CA THR A 76 4.27 3.31 -18.65
C THR A 76 3.55 4.61 -18.28
N ILE A 77 4.27 5.58 -17.72
CA ILE A 77 3.67 6.89 -17.40
C ILE A 77 3.13 7.57 -18.66
N THR A 78 3.81 7.38 -19.79
CA THR A 78 3.35 7.87 -21.10
C THR A 78 2.05 7.19 -21.53
N GLN A 79 1.95 5.86 -21.42
CA GLN A 79 0.73 5.16 -21.78
C GLN A 79 -0.43 5.52 -20.85
N MET A 80 -0.13 5.74 -19.58
CA MET A 80 -1.05 6.34 -18.63
C MET A 80 -1.54 7.70 -19.14
N LYS A 81 -0.65 8.65 -19.47
CA LYS A 81 -1.02 9.97 -20.01
C LYS A 81 -1.98 9.86 -21.19
N GLU A 82 -1.64 9.03 -22.19
CA GLU A 82 -2.46 8.82 -23.38
C GLU A 82 -3.83 8.22 -23.05
N TYR A 83 -3.88 7.24 -22.16
CA TYR A 83 -5.12 6.62 -21.72
C TYR A 83 -5.99 7.57 -20.91
N PHE A 84 -5.40 8.31 -19.96
CA PHE A 84 -6.09 9.29 -19.12
C PHE A 84 -6.71 10.43 -19.93
N VAL A 85 -5.99 10.92 -20.94
CA VAL A 85 -6.51 11.93 -21.88
C VAL A 85 -7.70 11.38 -22.69
N LYS A 86 -7.71 10.09 -23.06
CA LYS A 86 -8.76 9.50 -23.92
C LYS A 86 -9.97 8.93 -23.16
N LYS A 87 -9.78 8.42 -21.94
CA LYS A 87 -10.76 7.54 -21.25
C LYS A 87 -11.14 8.01 -19.84
N GLY A 88 -10.56 9.09 -19.33
CA GLY A 88 -10.92 9.67 -18.02
C GLY A 88 -10.32 8.98 -16.79
N GLY A 89 -9.78 7.76 -16.94
CA GLY A 89 -8.86 7.12 -16.00
C GLY A 89 -9.16 5.68 -15.62
N LEU A 90 -8.31 5.11 -14.76
CA LEU A 90 -8.42 3.73 -14.30
C LEU A 90 -8.76 3.76 -12.80
N GLY A 91 -9.96 3.29 -12.45
CA GLY A 91 -10.33 3.06 -11.07
C GLY A 91 -9.66 1.80 -10.50
N MET A 92 -9.54 1.74 -9.18
CA MET A 92 -9.08 0.56 -8.44
C MET A 92 -9.86 -0.72 -8.83
N GLU A 93 -11.14 -0.60 -9.21
CA GLU A 93 -11.96 -1.74 -9.67
C GLU A 93 -11.37 -2.47 -10.88
N ALA A 94 -10.88 -1.74 -11.87
CA ALA A 94 -10.32 -2.36 -13.07
C ALA A 94 -8.97 -3.05 -12.77
N TRP A 95 -8.23 -2.57 -11.77
CA TRP A 95 -7.04 -3.24 -11.26
C TRP A 95 -7.43 -4.53 -10.50
N LEU A 96 -8.41 -4.46 -9.61
CA LEU A 96 -8.92 -5.59 -8.84
C LEU A 96 -9.52 -6.69 -9.73
N GLN A 97 -10.29 -6.33 -10.75
CA GLN A 97 -10.82 -7.31 -11.73
C GLN A 97 -9.69 -8.04 -12.46
N ARG A 98 -8.61 -7.33 -12.79
CA ARG A 98 -7.42 -7.93 -13.41
C ARG A 98 -6.63 -8.79 -12.42
N TYR A 99 -6.49 -8.36 -11.17
CA TYR A 99 -5.90 -9.16 -10.10
C TYR A 99 -6.66 -10.48 -9.90
N ARG A 100 -8.00 -10.40 -9.84
CA ARG A 100 -8.89 -11.57 -9.81
C ARG A 100 -8.70 -12.48 -11.04
N ALA A 101 -8.52 -11.91 -12.23
CA ALA A 101 -8.26 -12.67 -13.46
C ALA A 101 -6.84 -13.28 -13.51
N MET A 102 -5.89 -12.75 -12.73
CA MET A 102 -4.54 -13.30 -12.56
C MET A 102 -4.49 -14.45 -11.57
N GLY A 103 -5.58 -14.73 -10.84
CA GLY A 103 -5.83 -16.01 -10.18
C GLY A 103 -5.93 -17.16 -11.19
N TYR A 104 -4.78 -17.61 -11.69
CA TYR A 104 -4.46 -18.88 -12.34
C TYR A 104 -5.59 -19.61 -13.11
N LYS A 105 -5.55 -19.53 -14.45
CA LYS A 105 -6.01 -20.62 -15.35
C LYS A 105 -4.81 -21.08 -16.20
N PRO A 106 -4.26 -22.31 -16.01
CA PRO A 106 -2.90 -22.64 -16.46
C PRO A 106 -2.74 -23.04 -17.95
N ALA A 107 -3.77 -22.97 -18.81
CA ALA A 107 -3.67 -23.63 -20.12
C ALA A 107 -3.32 -22.73 -21.33
N ALA A 108 -3.49 -21.40 -21.27
CA ALA A 108 -3.35 -20.52 -22.45
C ALA A 108 -2.23 -19.47 -22.35
N ALA A 109 -1.36 -19.59 -21.33
CA ALA A 109 -0.47 -18.52 -20.90
C ALA A 109 0.83 -18.36 -21.71
N GLY A 110 1.31 -19.38 -22.44
CA GLY A 110 2.68 -19.43 -22.94
C GLY A 110 3.17 -18.18 -23.69
N LEU A 111 2.52 -17.79 -24.77
CA LEU A 111 3.04 -16.74 -25.66
C LEU A 111 2.78 -15.30 -25.14
N ARG A 112 1.64 -15.08 -24.47
CA ARG A 112 1.29 -13.80 -23.84
C ARG A 112 2.07 -13.58 -22.54
N ALA A 113 2.32 -14.63 -21.76
CA ALA A 113 3.16 -14.55 -20.57
C ALA A 113 4.61 -14.22 -20.95
N ILE A 114 5.16 -14.77 -22.04
CA ILE A 114 6.54 -14.47 -22.48
C ILE A 114 6.70 -13.01 -22.93
N THR A 115 5.76 -12.46 -23.71
CA THR A 115 5.78 -11.03 -24.13
C THR A 115 5.46 -10.08 -22.97
N PHE A 116 4.64 -10.52 -22.02
CA PHE A 116 4.33 -9.80 -20.80
C PHE A 116 5.54 -9.76 -19.85
N LEU A 117 6.14 -10.91 -19.57
CA LEU A 117 7.31 -11.08 -18.72
C LEU A 117 8.50 -10.30 -19.28
N SER A 118 8.74 -10.34 -20.60
CA SER A 118 9.83 -9.58 -21.23
C SER A 118 9.63 -8.07 -21.07
N ARG A 119 8.45 -7.50 -21.36
CA ARG A 119 8.20 -6.05 -21.17
C ARG A 119 8.36 -5.58 -19.72
N HIS A 120 8.10 -6.45 -18.74
CA HIS A 120 8.17 -6.13 -17.30
C HIS A 120 9.55 -6.40 -16.69
N LEU A 121 10.32 -7.33 -17.24
CA LEU A 121 11.72 -7.55 -16.89
C LEU A 121 12.61 -6.36 -17.30
N PHE A 122 12.21 -5.57 -18.32
CA PHE A 122 12.98 -4.42 -18.81
C PHE A 122 12.51 -3.04 -18.29
N TYR A 123 11.47 -2.93 -17.45
CA TYR A 123 11.10 -1.65 -16.83
C TYR A 123 12.05 -1.33 -15.68
N SER A 124 13.20 -0.74 -16.02
CA SER A 124 14.21 -0.32 -15.07
C SER A 124 13.87 1.04 -14.44
N ARG A 125 14.39 1.29 -13.23
CA ARG A 125 14.34 2.62 -12.58
C ARG A 125 14.78 3.74 -13.52
N LYS A 126 15.84 3.52 -14.30
CA LYS A 126 16.34 4.48 -15.29
C LYS A 126 15.29 4.85 -16.35
N ARG A 127 14.49 3.88 -16.80
CA ARG A 127 13.41 4.14 -17.76
C ARG A 127 12.29 4.95 -17.10
N HIS A 128 11.90 4.58 -15.88
CA HIS A 128 10.88 5.31 -15.13
C HIS A 128 11.29 6.77 -14.88
N ASP A 129 12.54 7.02 -14.48
CA ASP A 129 13.05 8.38 -14.27
C ASP A 129 13.00 9.24 -15.54
N ARG A 130 13.34 8.65 -16.68
CA ARG A 130 13.24 9.32 -17.99
C ARG A 130 11.78 9.61 -18.36
N GLU A 131 10.86 8.70 -18.08
CA GLU A 131 9.44 8.92 -18.34
C GLU A 131 8.88 10.05 -17.46
N LEU A 132 9.23 10.08 -16.17
CA LEU A 132 8.89 11.19 -15.27
C LEU A 132 9.46 12.52 -15.76
N SER A 133 10.75 12.53 -16.08
CA SER A 133 11.47 13.67 -16.63
C SER A 133 10.76 14.23 -17.88
N ASN A 134 10.44 13.36 -18.84
CA ASN A 134 9.76 13.75 -20.08
C ASN A 134 8.33 14.25 -19.84
N VAL A 135 7.58 13.60 -18.95
CA VAL A 135 6.18 13.95 -18.68
C VAL A 135 6.06 15.30 -17.98
N LEU A 136 6.98 15.58 -17.06
CA LEU A 136 7.02 16.83 -16.30
C LEU A 136 7.79 17.95 -17.03
N GLY A 137 8.64 17.61 -18.00
CA GLY A 137 9.51 18.58 -18.66
C GLY A 137 10.64 19.07 -17.76
N VAL A 138 11.16 18.19 -16.89
CA VAL A 138 12.27 18.48 -15.97
C VAL A 138 13.50 17.64 -16.33
N PRO A 139 14.72 18.13 -16.08
CA PRO A 139 15.92 17.32 -16.28
C PRO A 139 15.93 16.04 -15.42
N VAL A 140 16.41 14.93 -15.98
CA VAL A 140 16.35 13.60 -15.33
C VAL A 140 17.17 13.53 -14.05
N GLU A 141 18.22 14.34 -13.93
CA GLU A 141 19.06 14.46 -12.74
C GLU A 141 18.32 15.00 -11.52
N LYS A 142 17.23 15.76 -11.75
CA LYS A 142 16.32 16.26 -10.71
C LYS A 142 15.30 15.21 -10.26
N VAL A 143 15.18 14.09 -10.97
CA VAL A 143 14.28 13.00 -10.60
C VAL A 143 14.98 12.03 -9.66
N LYS A 144 14.39 11.80 -8.49
CA LYS A 144 14.82 10.83 -7.49
C LYS A 144 13.67 9.94 -7.06
N SER A 145 14.01 8.87 -6.36
CA SER A 145 13.05 8.02 -5.66
C SER A 145 13.47 7.84 -4.22
N VAL A 146 12.47 7.57 -3.38
CA VAL A 146 12.64 7.17 -2.00
C VAL A 146 11.84 5.90 -1.76
N ASP A 147 12.31 5.08 -0.83
CA ASP A 147 11.60 3.87 -0.42
C ASP A 147 10.22 4.24 0.16
N HIS A 148 9.20 3.46 -0.19
CA HIS A 148 7.80 3.70 0.17
C HIS A 148 7.58 3.82 1.69
N HIS A 149 8.10 2.87 2.47
CA HIS A 149 7.96 2.91 3.92
C HIS A 149 8.84 3.97 4.57
N VAL A 150 9.99 4.32 3.96
CA VAL A 150 10.79 5.48 4.37
C VAL A 150 10.04 6.79 4.13
N ALA A 151 9.33 6.91 3.00
CA ALA A 151 8.49 8.07 2.71
C ALA A 151 7.38 8.21 3.76
N HIS A 152 6.66 7.12 4.07
CA HIS A 152 5.68 7.09 5.16
C HIS A 152 6.28 7.46 6.52
N ALA A 153 7.47 6.95 6.83
CA ALA A 153 8.13 7.23 8.10
C ALA A 153 8.55 8.70 8.22
N TYR A 154 9.12 9.29 7.16
CA TYR A 154 9.47 10.73 7.16
C TYR A 154 8.24 11.62 7.20
N ALA A 155 7.18 11.28 6.46
CA ALA A 155 5.91 12.01 6.51
C ALA A 155 5.33 12.01 7.93
N THR A 156 5.39 10.86 8.62
CA THR A 156 4.92 10.74 10.01
C THR A 156 5.81 11.54 10.97
N PHE A 157 7.13 11.40 10.86
CA PHE A 157 8.08 12.08 11.74
C PHE A 157 7.99 13.61 11.61
N PHE A 158 8.09 14.15 10.39
CA PHE A 158 8.05 15.60 10.18
C PHE A 158 6.63 16.19 10.28
N GLY A 159 5.60 15.40 10.00
CA GLY A 159 4.21 15.86 10.03
C GLY A 159 3.56 15.83 11.40
N PHE A 160 3.94 14.87 12.26
CA PHE A 160 3.22 14.60 13.51
C PHE A 160 4.10 14.51 14.75
N SER A 161 5.42 14.28 14.63
CA SER A 161 6.26 14.17 15.83
C SER A 161 6.32 15.51 16.57
N ARG A 162 6.12 15.43 17.88
CA ARG A 162 6.28 16.56 18.82
C ARG A 162 7.62 16.50 19.55
N THR A 163 8.46 15.53 19.22
CA THR A 163 9.73 15.28 19.89
C THR A 163 10.86 15.12 18.87
N PRO A 164 12.10 15.50 19.23
CA PRO A 164 13.25 15.38 18.34
C PRO A 164 13.75 13.94 18.15
N GLU A 165 13.32 13.02 19.03
CA GLU A 165 13.67 11.61 19.04
C GLU A 165 12.44 10.77 19.36
N CYS A 166 12.03 9.89 18.45
CA CYS A 166 10.87 9.03 18.66
C CYS A 166 11.00 7.71 17.90
N LEU A 167 10.19 6.74 18.28
CA LEU A 167 9.95 5.57 17.47
C LEU A 167 8.99 5.94 16.34
N VAL A 168 9.26 5.46 15.13
CA VAL A 168 8.35 5.60 13.99
C VAL A 168 8.08 4.21 13.44
N MET A 169 6.80 3.87 13.31
CA MET A 169 6.37 2.58 12.78
C MET A 169 5.46 2.82 11.59
N THR A 170 5.65 2.04 10.54
CA THR A 170 4.77 2.06 9.36
C THR A 170 4.25 0.66 9.14
N TYR A 171 2.97 0.55 8.76
CA TYR A 171 2.33 -0.72 8.44
C TYR A 171 1.18 -0.48 7.46
N ASP A 172 1.20 -1.13 6.30
CA ASP A 172 0.17 -1.05 5.27
C ASP A 172 0.06 -2.37 4.49
N GLY A 173 -0.58 -2.34 3.31
CA GLY A 173 -0.71 -3.52 2.44
C GLY A 173 0.58 -4.00 1.81
N GLY A 174 1.50 -3.08 1.51
CA GLY A 174 2.75 -3.37 0.80
C GLY A 174 3.25 -2.23 -0.10
N GLY A 175 4.58 -2.10 -0.17
CA GLY A 175 5.32 -1.24 -1.08
C GLY A 175 6.82 -1.53 -1.02
N ASP A 176 7.51 -1.48 -2.16
CA ASP A 176 8.96 -1.79 -2.26
C ASP A 176 9.38 -3.14 -1.64
N GLY A 177 8.48 -4.13 -1.68
CA GLY A 177 8.71 -5.50 -1.18
C GLY A 177 8.44 -5.68 0.33
N THR A 178 8.04 -4.61 1.02
CA THR A 178 7.75 -4.62 2.46
C THR A 178 6.35 -4.12 2.74
N CYS A 179 5.73 -4.57 3.82
CA CYS A 179 4.40 -4.09 4.28
C CYS A 179 4.48 -3.32 5.61
N GLY A 180 5.68 -3.18 6.16
CA GLY A 180 5.88 -2.39 7.37
C GLY A 180 7.34 -2.27 7.76
N GLY A 181 7.59 -1.43 8.77
CA GLY A 181 8.92 -1.31 9.37
C GLY A 181 8.93 -0.48 10.65
N VAL A 182 9.98 -0.69 11.44
CA VAL A 182 10.28 0.10 12.64
C VAL A 182 11.50 0.96 12.37
N PHE A 183 11.43 2.23 12.74
CA PHE A 183 12.47 3.23 12.52
C PHE A 183 12.74 3.99 13.81
N LEU A 184 14.01 4.30 14.05
CA LEU A 184 14.41 5.27 15.06
C LEU A 184 14.59 6.62 14.39
N ALA A 185 13.81 7.60 14.82
CA ALA A 185 13.99 8.97 14.42
C ALA A 185 14.89 9.68 15.44
N LYS A 186 15.96 10.32 14.98
CA LYS A 186 16.86 11.12 15.81
C LYS A 186 17.51 12.21 14.99
N LYS A 187 17.38 13.47 15.41
CA LYS A 187 18.01 14.64 14.77
C LYS A 187 17.76 14.65 13.24
N GLU A 188 16.50 14.58 12.84
CA GLU A 188 16.07 14.63 11.42
C GLU A 188 16.48 13.43 10.55
N ARG A 189 17.02 12.37 11.16
CA ARG A 189 17.39 11.14 10.45
C ARG A 189 16.58 9.96 10.94
N LEU A 190 16.19 9.10 10.00
CA LEU A 190 15.59 7.80 10.29
C LEU A 190 16.62 6.70 10.14
N ARG A 191 16.72 5.83 11.15
CA ARG A 191 17.42 4.55 11.09
C ARG A 191 16.41 3.42 11.15
N ARG A 192 16.23 2.69 10.06
CA ARG A 192 15.40 1.47 10.03
C ARG A 192 16.01 0.39 10.92
N LEU A 193 15.19 -0.21 11.78
CA LEU A 193 15.54 -1.36 12.62
C LEU A 193 15.10 -2.69 12.00
N VAL A 194 13.90 -2.71 11.43
CA VAL A 194 13.33 -3.91 10.79
C VAL A 194 12.43 -3.50 9.63
N SER A 195 12.31 -4.38 8.65
CA SER A 195 11.34 -4.32 7.56
C SER A 195 10.56 -5.63 7.55
N ILE A 196 9.24 -5.53 7.46
CA ILE A 196 8.36 -6.70 7.36
C ILE A 196 8.14 -6.99 5.88
N PRO A 197 8.45 -8.19 5.37
CA PRO A 197 8.27 -8.51 3.97
C PRO A 197 6.78 -8.62 3.62
N ASN A 198 6.43 -8.31 2.37
CA ASN A 198 5.05 -8.44 1.87
C ASN A 198 4.45 -9.85 2.04
N SER A 199 5.28 -10.89 2.11
CA SER A 199 4.85 -12.26 2.37
C SER A 199 4.29 -12.46 3.79
N CYS A 200 4.47 -11.52 4.70
CA CYS A 200 3.96 -11.54 6.08
C CYS A 200 2.99 -10.38 6.34
N SER A 201 2.18 -9.98 5.34
CA SER A 201 1.30 -8.82 5.42
C SER A 201 -0.03 -9.14 6.09
N LEU A 202 -0.22 -8.64 7.31
CA LEU A 202 -1.50 -8.72 8.02
C LEU A 202 -2.61 -7.95 7.30
N ALA A 203 -2.26 -6.86 6.62
CA ALA A 203 -3.18 -6.10 5.78
C ALA A 203 -3.65 -6.92 4.56
N ALA A 204 -2.80 -7.78 3.98
CA ALA A 204 -3.22 -8.71 2.93
C ALA A 204 -4.21 -9.75 3.46
N LEU A 205 -3.98 -10.32 4.65
CA LEU A 205 -4.95 -11.22 5.30
C LEU A 205 -6.30 -10.51 5.51
N TYR A 206 -6.27 -9.27 6.03
CA TYR A 206 -7.48 -8.48 6.26
C TYR A 206 -8.25 -8.19 4.95
N ALA A 207 -7.53 -7.89 3.88
CA ALA A 207 -8.08 -7.69 2.54
C ALA A 207 -8.72 -8.98 1.98
N ASP A 208 -8.12 -10.15 2.21
CA ASP A 208 -8.68 -11.44 1.82
C ASP A 208 -9.92 -11.81 2.63
N VAL A 209 -9.95 -11.52 3.95
CA VAL A 209 -11.17 -11.64 4.76
C VAL A 209 -12.27 -10.73 4.22
N THR A 210 -11.94 -9.48 3.91
CA THR A 210 -12.87 -8.50 3.29
C THR A 210 -13.46 -9.05 1.99
N LEU A 211 -12.62 -9.67 1.16
CA LEU A 211 -13.06 -10.30 -0.08
C LEU A 211 -13.99 -11.52 0.17
N HIS A 212 -13.66 -12.37 1.14
CA HIS A 212 -14.48 -13.54 1.51
C HIS A 212 -15.85 -13.14 2.08
N LEU A 213 -15.93 -11.99 2.75
CA LEU A 213 -17.21 -11.40 3.20
C LEU A 213 -18.01 -10.76 2.05
N GLY A 214 -17.59 -10.94 0.79
CA GLY A 214 -18.27 -10.41 -0.39
C GLY A 214 -18.04 -8.91 -0.61
N MET A 215 -17.10 -8.31 0.11
CA MET A 215 -16.78 -6.90 0.00
C MET A 215 -15.60 -6.66 -0.96
N LYS A 216 -15.32 -5.38 -1.22
CA LYS A 216 -14.26 -4.96 -2.14
C LYS A 216 -12.97 -4.77 -1.36
N MET A 217 -11.98 -5.61 -1.63
CA MET A 217 -10.64 -5.50 -1.04
C MET A 217 -9.96 -4.18 -1.43
N ILE A 218 -9.03 -3.71 -0.59
CA ILE A 218 -8.30 -2.43 -0.63
C ILE A 218 -9.26 -1.22 -0.65
N GLU A 219 -10.49 -1.40 -0.18
CA GLU A 219 -11.49 -0.34 -0.10
C GLU A 219 -12.45 -0.52 1.07
N HIS A 220 -12.96 -1.73 1.31
CA HIS A 220 -14.03 -1.98 2.27
C HIS A 220 -13.54 -2.57 3.61
N GLU A 221 -12.23 -2.64 3.85
CA GLU A 221 -11.64 -3.11 5.11
C GLU A 221 -12.22 -2.34 6.31
N TYR A 222 -12.44 -1.03 6.15
CA TYR A 222 -13.05 -0.20 7.18
C TYR A 222 -14.50 -0.63 7.54
N LYS A 223 -15.22 -1.25 6.61
CA LYS A 223 -16.57 -1.79 6.86
C LYS A 223 -16.47 -3.05 7.71
N VAL A 224 -15.49 -3.91 7.45
CA VAL A 224 -15.23 -5.11 8.26
C VAL A 224 -14.79 -4.69 9.66
N MET A 225 -13.89 -3.72 9.79
CA MET A 225 -13.53 -3.11 11.09
C MET A 225 -14.76 -2.53 11.80
N GLY A 226 -15.63 -1.82 11.07
CA GLY A 226 -16.88 -1.28 11.64
C GLY A 226 -17.91 -2.35 12.04
N LEU A 227 -17.84 -3.55 11.46
CA LEU A 227 -18.69 -4.70 11.84
C LEU A 227 -18.16 -5.45 13.06
N ALA A 228 -16.85 -5.44 13.29
CA ALA A 228 -16.20 -6.15 14.39
C ALA A 228 -16.85 -5.95 15.78
N PRO A 229 -17.21 -4.73 16.23
CA PRO A 229 -17.77 -4.53 17.57
C PRO A 229 -19.19 -5.09 17.77
N TYR A 230 -19.88 -5.51 16.70
CA TYR A 230 -21.21 -6.11 16.79
C TYR A 230 -21.17 -7.62 17.07
N ALA A 231 -20.00 -8.24 16.97
CA ALA A 231 -19.83 -9.67 17.19
C ALA A 231 -19.84 -10.01 18.68
N ASP A 232 -20.51 -11.10 19.06
CA ASP A 232 -20.41 -11.62 20.42
C ASP A 232 -19.05 -12.32 20.64
N GLN A 233 -18.57 -12.27 21.89
CA GLN A 233 -17.25 -12.78 22.26
C GLN A 233 -17.11 -14.29 22.05
N VAL A 234 -18.18 -15.09 22.21
CA VAL A 234 -18.12 -16.55 22.03
C VAL A 234 -17.88 -16.89 20.57
N GLY A 235 -18.57 -16.19 19.66
CA GLY A 235 -18.39 -16.31 18.23
C GLY A 235 -16.99 -15.90 17.76
N VAL A 236 -16.51 -14.74 18.24
CA VAL A 236 -15.17 -14.24 17.92
C VAL A 236 -14.10 -15.22 18.39
N GLU A 237 -14.17 -15.67 19.64
CA GLU A 237 -13.22 -16.63 20.22
C GLU A 237 -13.16 -17.93 19.41
N ARG A 238 -14.31 -18.43 18.98
CA ARG A 238 -14.40 -19.64 18.17
C ARG A 238 -13.70 -19.48 16.82
N VAL A 239 -14.03 -18.41 16.08
CA VAL A 239 -13.39 -18.17 14.77
C VAL A 239 -11.90 -17.93 14.94
N TYR A 240 -11.50 -17.14 15.94
CA TYR A 240 -10.11 -16.85 16.23
C TYR A 240 -9.31 -18.15 16.43
N LYS A 241 -9.75 -19.04 17.33
CA LYS A 241 -9.08 -20.32 17.61
C LYS A 241 -9.01 -21.26 16.41
N GLU A 242 -10.08 -21.35 15.62
CA GLU A 242 -10.16 -22.32 14.51
C GLU A 242 -9.45 -21.85 13.23
N VAL A 243 -9.29 -20.52 13.06
CA VAL A 243 -8.87 -19.88 11.80
C VAL A 243 -7.64 -18.99 11.93
N PHE A 244 -7.42 -18.28 13.03
CA PHE A 244 -6.41 -17.23 13.11
C PHE A 244 -5.29 -17.52 14.11
N ASP A 245 -5.56 -18.36 15.11
CA ASP A 245 -4.59 -18.72 16.15
C ASP A 245 -3.31 -19.32 15.55
N GLY A 246 -2.17 -18.81 16.01
CA GLY A 246 -0.84 -19.20 15.53
C GLY A 246 -0.50 -18.79 14.09
N LEU A 247 -1.35 -18.01 13.40
CA LEU A 247 -1.02 -17.57 12.04
C LEU A 247 0.08 -16.52 11.98
N PHE A 248 0.22 -15.70 13.03
CA PHE A 248 1.20 -14.64 13.10
C PHE A 248 1.96 -14.69 14.42
N GLU A 249 3.24 -14.36 14.36
CA GLU A 249 4.09 -14.19 15.54
C GLU A 249 4.97 -12.94 15.40
N VAL A 250 5.25 -12.29 16.52
CA VAL A 250 6.25 -11.22 16.59
C VAL A 250 7.50 -11.74 17.29
N ASP A 251 8.62 -11.86 16.59
CA ASP A 251 9.86 -12.35 17.21
C ASP A 251 10.57 -11.28 18.04
N SER A 252 11.56 -11.68 18.85
CA SER A 252 12.39 -10.76 19.67
C SER A 252 13.22 -9.79 18.83
N SER A 253 13.35 -10.05 17.53
CA SER A 253 14.01 -9.19 16.55
C SER A 253 13.07 -8.15 15.93
N LEU A 254 11.81 -8.09 16.39
CA LEU A 254 10.73 -7.23 15.87
C LEU A 254 10.23 -7.64 14.48
N ASN A 255 10.54 -8.85 13.99
CA ASN A 255 9.92 -9.33 12.76
C ASN A 255 8.52 -9.84 13.06
N ILE A 256 7.57 -9.45 12.24
CA ILE A 256 6.28 -10.14 12.12
C ILE A 256 6.46 -11.26 11.11
N ARG A 257 6.17 -12.49 11.53
CA ARG A 257 6.19 -13.67 10.67
C ARG A 257 4.79 -14.23 10.57
N SER A 258 4.47 -14.78 9.41
CA SER A 258 3.25 -15.57 9.22
C SER A 258 3.59 -17.05 9.08
N ALA A 259 2.67 -17.93 9.47
CA ALA A 259 2.81 -19.37 9.35
C ALA A 259 3.08 -19.85 7.91
N PHE A 260 2.63 -19.07 6.93
CA PHE A 260 2.90 -19.26 5.51
C PHE A 260 2.79 -17.92 4.76
N PRO A 261 3.31 -17.83 3.52
CA PRO A 261 3.31 -16.58 2.75
C PRO A 261 1.91 -16.04 2.42
N SER A 262 1.81 -14.71 2.31
CA SER A 262 0.55 -13.99 2.13
C SER A 262 -0.22 -14.36 0.87
N GLU A 263 0.46 -14.83 -0.19
CA GLU A 263 -0.17 -15.34 -1.40
C GLU A 263 -1.07 -16.56 -1.19
N TYR A 264 -0.97 -17.25 -0.05
CA TYR A 264 -1.79 -18.41 0.30
C TYR A 264 -2.96 -18.08 1.26
N PHE A 265 -3.05 -16.86 1.79
CA PHE A 265 -4.11 -16.48 2.74
C PHE A 265 -5.51 -16.68 2.17
N TYR A 266 -5.76 -16.25 0.93
CA TYR A 266 -7.06 -16.43 0.29
C TYR A 266 -7.53 -17.88 0.26
N GLU A 267 -6.67 -18.82 -0.18
CA GLU A 267 -7.02 -20.24 -0.28
C GLU A 267 -7.11 -20.91 1.09
N TYR A 268 -6.25 -20.52 2.04
CA TYR A 268 -6.37 -20.93 3.43
C TYR A 268 -7.72 -20.54 4.04
N LEU A 269 -8.09 -19.26 3.96
CA LEU A 269 -9.37 -18.74 4.45
C LEU A 269 -10.55 -19.40 3.74
N LYS A 270 -10.41 -19.68 2.44
CA LYS A 270 -11.45 -20.38 1.68
C LYS A 270 -11.73 -21.78 2.23
N GLY A 271 -10.68 -22.52 2.61
CA GLY A 271 -10.81 -23.86 3.20
C GLY A 271 -11.28 -23.84 4.65
N LYS A 272 -11.02 -22.75 5.38
CA LYS A 272 -11.36 -22.61 6.81
C LYS A 272 -12.71 -21.98 7.08
N LEU A 273 -13.10 -20.98 6.29
CA LEU A 273 -14.33 -20.20 6.53
C LEU A 273 -15.53 -20.74 5.78
N PHE A 274 -15.33 -21.58 4.75
CA PHE A 274 -16.42 -22.01 3.87
C PHE A 274 -16.39 -23.50 3.59
N GLN A 275 -17.58 -24.08 3.43
CA GLN A 275 -17.77 -25.44 2.98
C GLN A 275 -18.69 -25.49 1.77
N LYS A 276 -18.43 -26.45 0.88
CA LYS A 276 -19.31 -26.73 -0.25
C LYS A 276 -20.45 -27.64 0.22
N PHE A 277 -21.69 -27.18 0.06
CA PHE A 277 -22.90 -27.93 0.37
C PHE A 277 -23.85 -27.87 -0.83
N LEU A 278 -24.21 -29.03 -1.39
CA LEU A 278 -25.07 -29.16 -2.58
C LEU A 278 -24.64 -28.29 -3.78
N GLY A 279 -23.33 -28.13 -3.98
CA GLY A 279 -22.80 -27.30 -5.08
C GLY A 279 -22.63 -25.82 -4.73
N GLU A 280 -23.30 -25.34 -3.68
CA GLU A 280 -23.21 -23.97 -3.19
C GLU A 280 -22.14 -23.81 -2.11
N ARG A 281 -21.52 -22.64 -2.05
CA ARG A 281 -20.53 -22.31 -1.03
C ARG A 281 -21.24 -21.62 0.13
N ARG A 282 -21.15 -22.17 1.34
CA ARG A 282 -21.74 -21.60 2.55
C ARG A 282 -20.67 -21.25 3.57
N SER A 283 -20.83 -20.11 4.23
CA SER A 283 -19.99 -19.72 5.36
C SER A 283 -20.24 -20.66 6.53
N LEU A 284 -19.17 -21.11 7.19
CA LEU A 284 -19.23 -21.92 8.42
C LEU A 284 -19.51 -21.07 9.65
N TYR A 285 -19.19 -19.78 9.58
CA TYR A 285 -19.34 -18.84 10.68
C TYR A 285 -20.19 -17.65 10.25
N ARG A 286 -20.76 -16.95 11.23
CA ARG A 286 -21.43 -15.68 10.98
C ARG A 286 -20.41 -14.62 10.55
N PHE A 287 -20.83 -13.72 9.65
CA PHE A 287 -19.96 -12.70 9.07
C PHE A 287 -19.39 -11.72 10.11
N ASP A 288 -20.17 -11.40 11.14
CA ASP A 288 -19.77 -10.55 12.27
C ASP A 288 -18.70 -11.23 13.11
N TRP A 289 -18.82 -12.53 13.38
CA TRP A 289 -17.78 -13.31 14.09
C TRP A 289 -16.45 -13.30 13.35
N ILE A 290 -16.49 -13.46 12.01
CA ILE A 290 -15.30 -13.38 11.16
C ILE A 290 -14.67 -11.99 11.25
N ALA A 291 -15.49 -10.94 11.15
CA ALA A 291 -15.04 -9.55 11.26
C ALA A 291 -14.40 -9.25 12.64
N GLY A 292 -15.03 -9.70 13.73
CA GLY A 292 -14.48 -9.54 15.08
C GLY A 292 -13.17 -10.30 15.27
N ALA A 293 -13.06 -11.51 14.73
CA ALA A 293 -11.85 -12.34 14.89
C ALA A 293 -10.64 -11.82 14.10
N ILE A 294 -10.82 -11.34 12.86
CA ILE A 294 -9.71 -10.71 12.11
C ILE A 294 -9.28 -9.38 12.75
N GLN A 295 -10.23 -8.61 13.29
CA GLN A 295 -9.94 -7.37 13.99
C GLN A 295 -9.11 -7.64 15.25
N ARG A 296 -9.51 -8.64 16.05
CA ARG A 296 -8.77 -9.08 17.23
C ARG A 296 -7.33 -9.52 16.89
N LEU A 297 -7.15 -10.38 15.89
CA LEU A 297 -5.81 -10.80 15.44
C LEU A 297 -4.95 -9.58 15.06
N THR A 298 -5.56 -8.63 14.36
CA THR A 298 -4.88 -7.40 13.92
C THR A 298 -4.41 -6.57 15.08
N GLU A 299 -5.28 -6.36 16.07
CA GLU A 299 -4.97 -5.60 17.27
C GLU A 299 -3.90 -6.29 18.12
N GLU A 300 -4.02 -7.59 18.37
CA GLU A 300 -3.05 -8.34 19.17
C GLU A 300 -1.65 -8.29 18.56
N VAL A 301 -1.50 -8.58 17.27
CA VAL A 301 -0.20 -8.59 16.59
C VAL A 301 0.43 -7.19 16.58
N LEU A 302 -0.35 -6.15 16.26
CA LEU A 302 0.19 -4.79 16.17
C LEU A 302 0.49 -4.19 17.54
N VAL A 303 -0.34 -4.44 18.55
CA VAL A 303 -0.08 -4.00 19.94
C VAL A 303 1.19 -4.69 20.46
N GLU A 304 1.30 -6.02 20.30
CA GLU A 304 2.50 -6.75 20.69
C GLU A 304 3.75 -6.21 19.98
N TRP A 305 3.64 -5.89 18.69
CA TRP A 305 4.75 -5.34 17.91
C TRP A 305 5.19 -3.96 18.42
N VAL A 306 4.24 -3.07 18.72
CA VAL A 306 4.51 -1.75 19.31
C VAL A 306 5.15 -1.89 20.68
N GLU A 307 4.58 -2.72 21.57
CA GLU A 307 5.09 -2.94 22.92
C GLU A 307 6.52 -3.49 22.91
N LYS A 308 6.80 -4.49 22.06
CA LYS A 308 8.14 -5.05 21.88
C LYS A 308 9.12 -4.01 21.35
N ALA A 309 8.70 -3.17 20.40
CA ALA A 309 9.54 -2.12 19.85
C ALA A 309 9.89 -1.04 20.89
N ILE A 310 8.91 -0.63 21.71
CA ILE A 310 9.11 0.30 22.83
C ILE A 310 10.07 -0.32 23.85
N HIS A 311 9.81 -1.56 24.28
CA HIS A 311 10.63 -2.23 25.29
C HIS A 311 12.08 -2.40 24.82
N LYS A 312 12.28 -2.81 23.56
CA LYS A 312 13.61 -3.04 22.99
C LYS A 312 14.41 -1.76 22.79
N THR A 313 13.75 -0.63 22.49
CA THR A 313 14.42 0.63 22.13
C THR A 313 14.46 1.64 23.27
N GLY A 314 13.59 1.51 24.26
CA GLY A 314 13.38 2.50 25.32
C GLY A 314 12.72 3.81 24.83
N MET A 315 12.24 3.86 23.58
CA MET A 315 11.66 5.05 22.97
C MET A 315 10.17 4.85 22.70
N ARG A 316 9.44 5.97 22.68
CA ARG A 316 8.00 6.03 22.39
C ARG A 316 7.75 6.73 21.06
#